data_AF-A0A831JWK9-F1
#
_entry.id   AF-A0A831JWK9-F1
#
_cell.length_a   1.000
_cell.length_b   1.000
_cell.length_c   1.000
_cell.angle_alpha   90.00
_cell.angle_beta   90.00
_cell.angle_gamma   90.00
#
_symmetry.space_group_name_H-M   'P 1'
#
loop_
_entity.id
_entity.type
_entity.pdbx_description
1 polymer ?
#
loop_
_entity_poly.entity_id
_entity_poly.type
_entity_poly.pdbx_seq_one_letter_code
_entity_poly.pdbx_strand_id
1 'polypeptide(L)'
;MKSEDWVKKIHSWLEIGKDTSRELVGLPWEVKEERMGETTIIVAQHPKVAFPIYIKIGGGFISLFIDLGIETDAMDVKDRMKIYKALLKINGQLNLFKVALGGEEENVVSMVDLDMTSLSKEEFNDALTALLIGSHTVISALGYSEEFQKALMQRLLGMISERLSRGDSIEDVKKFLVNKVGMGEEEADELLKDIKETIEKKEGEERERTSHYIS
;
A
#
# COMPACT_ATOMS: atom_id res chain seq x y z
N MET A 1 -7.99 -2.29 -28.27
CA MET A 1 -7.78 -1.01 -27.57
C MET A 1 -6.27 -0.86 -27.35
N LYS A 2 -5.68 0.32 -27.56
CA LYS A 2 -4.21 0.50 -27.39
C LYS A 2 -3.86 0.64 -25.90
N SER A 3 -2.59 0.46 -25.52
CA SER A 3 -2.14 0.60 -24.12
C SER A 3 -2.51 1.95 -23.51
N GLU A 4 -2.41 3.05 -24.28
CA GLU A 4 -2.77 4.40 -23.82
C GLU A 4 -4.26 4.56 -23.48
N ASP A 5 -5.14 3.85 -24.19
CA ASP A 5 -6.57 3.87 -23.90
C ASP A 5 -6.86 3.15 -22.58
N TRP A 6 -6.14 2.06 -22.30
CA TRP A 6 -6.22 1.33 -21.03
C TRP A 6 -5.73 2.15 -19.85
N VAL A 7 -4.65 2.93 -20.03
CA VAL A 7 -4.17 3.87 -19.01
C VAL A 7 -5.31 4.81 -18.63
N LYS A 8 -5.90 5.52 -19.60
CA LYS A 8 -7.02 6.45 -19.34
C LYS A 8 -8.21 5.77 -18.66
N LYS A 9 -8.55 4.55 -19.08
CA LYS A 9 -9.65 3.78 -18.50
C LYS A 9 -9.38 3.42 -17.04
N ILE A 10 -8.17 2.95 -16.71
CA ILE A 10 -7.76 2.63 -15.33
C ILE A 10 -7.74 3.88 -14.45
N HIS A 11 -7.22 5.01 -14.95
CA HIS A 11 -7.29 6.29 -14.24
C HIS A 11 -8.75 6.65 -13.91
N SER A 12 -9.65 6.58 -14.90
CA SER A 12 -11.08 6.87 -14.66
C SER A 12 -11.73 5.93 -13.64
N TRP A 13 -11.22 4.71 -13.49
CA TRP A 13 -11.73 3.76 -12.52
C TRP A 13 -11.25 4.08 -11.10
N LEU A 14 -9.97 4.43 -10.94
CA LEU A 14 -9.30 4.58 -9.66
C LEU A 14 -9.42 6.00 -9.07
N GLU A 15 -9.48 7.05 -9.89
CA GLU A 15 -9.53 8.43 -9.40
C GLU A 15 -10.98 8.86 -9.06
N ILE A 16 -11.96 8.33 -9.79
CA ILE A 16 -13.37 8.69 -9.64
C ILE A 16 -14.01 7.78 -8.58
N GLY A 17 -13.86 8.16 -7.32
CA GLY A 17 -14.30 7.36 -6.18
C GLY A 17 -14.94 8.14 -5.03
N LYS A 18 -15.38 7.39 -4.01
CA LYS A 18 -15.88 7.91 -2.73
C LYS A 18 -15.26 7.12 -1.60
N ASP A 19 -14.90 7.78 -0.50
CA ASP A 19 -14.26 7.11 0.65
C ASP A 19 -15.15 6.06 1.32
N THR A 20 -16.46 6.17 1.10
CA THR A 20 -17.50 5.26 1.58
C THR A 20 -17.77 4.08 0.65
N SER A 21 -17.04 3.96 -0.47
CA SER A 21 -17.17 2.82 -1.37
C SER A 21 -16.86 1.51 -0.64
N ARG A 22 -17.68 0.49 -0.91
CA ARG A 22 -17.44 -0.90 -0.46
C ARG A 22 -16.52 -1.67 -1.42
N GLU A 23 -16.43 -1.20 -2.66
CA GLU A 23 -15.54 -1.75 -3.69
C GLU A 23 -14.20 -1.01 -3.67
N LEU A 24 -13.10 -1.76 -3.76
CA LEU A 24 -11.75 -1.19 -3.79
C LEU A 24 -11.55 -0.27 -4.99
N VAL A 25 -12.04 -0.67 -6.16
CA VAL A 25 -11.98 0.15 -7.37
C VAL A 25 -12.78 1.46 -7.24
N GLY A 26 -13.75 1.52 -6.32
CA GLY A 26 -14.58 2.70 -6.10
C GLY A 26 -14.02 3.68 -5.06
N LEU A 27 -12.88 3.36 -4.45
CA LEU A 27 -12.16 4.28 -3.56
C LEU A 27 -11.45 5.37 -4.38
N PRO A 28 -11.21 6.58 -3.83
CA PRO A 28 -10.50 7.64 -4.53
C PRO A 28 -8.99 7.48 -4.37
N TRP A 29 -8.36 6.71 -5.27
CA TRP A 29 -6.92 6.46 -5.24
C TRP A 29 -6.12 7.68 -5.70
N GLU A 30 -4.96 7.88 -5.08
CA GLU A 30 -3.90 8.73 -5.64
C GLU A 30 -3.15 7.90 -6.69
N VAL A 31 -3.08 8.41 -7.92
CA VAL A 31 -2.54 7.69 -9.06
C VAL A 31 -1.38 8.47 -9.67
N LYS A 32 -0.25 7.80 -9.88
CA LYS A 32 0.93 8.35 -10.57
C LYS A 32 1.31 7.46 -11.74
N GLU A 33 1.76 8.07 -12.83
CA GLU A 33 2.26 7.34 -13.99
C GLU A 33 3.79 7.37 -14.02
N GLU A 34 4.38 6.21 -14.25
CA GLU A 34 5.81 6.04 -14.51
C GLU A 34 5.99 5.38 -15.89
N ARG A 35 6.95 5.88 -16.67
CA ARG A 35 7.27 5.32 -17.99
C ARG A 35 8.60 4.60 -17.95
N MET A 36 8.59 3.32 -18.32
CA MET A 36 9.79 2.50 -18.50
C MET A 36 9.85 2.01 -19.94
N GLY A 37 10.58 2.76 -20.80
CA GLY A 37 10.60 2.51 -22.23
C GLY A 37 9.21 2.62 -22.86
N GLU A 38 8.72 1.56 -23.51
CA GLU A 38 7.38 1.48 -24.10
C GLU A 38 6.29 1.01 -23.11
N THR A 39 6.66 0.70 -21.86
CA THR A 39 5.71 0.23 -20.85
C THR A 39 5.29 1.38 -19.94
N THR A 40 3.98 1.54 -19.77
CA THR A 40 3.41 2.41 -18.73
C THR A 40 3.15 1.60 -17.47
N ILE A 41 3.62 2.11 -16.34
CA ILE A 41 3.31 1.62 -15.01
C ILE A 41 2.48 2.69 -14.31
N ILE A 42 1.31 2.30 -13.80
CA ILE A 42 0.51 3.15 -12.93
C ILE A 42 0.77 2.72 -11.49
N VAL A 43 1.10 3.66 -10.62
CA VAL A 43 1.27 3.47 -9.18
C VAL A 43 0.05 4.04 -8.48
N ALA A 44 -0.77 3.17 -7.89
CA ALA A 44 -1.99 3.54 -7.18
C ALA A 44 -1.80 3.42 -5.67
N GLN A 45 -2.14 4.47 -4.92
CA GLN A 45 -2.04 4.53 -3.47
C GLN A 45 -3.36 4.97 -2.84
N HIS A 46 -3.73 4.34 -1.72
CA HIS A 46 -4.89 4.75 -0.94
C HIS A 46 -4.60 4.57 0.56
N PRO A 47 -5.04 5.48 1.45
CA PRO A 47 -4.75 5.38 2.89
C PRO A 47 -5.27 4.10 3.56
N LYS A 48 -6.36 3.52 3.05
CA LYS A 48 -6.92 2.21 3.50
C LYS A 48 -6.10 1.00 3.06
N VAL A 49 -5.13 1.18 2.17
CA VAL A 49 -4.40 0.07 1.55
C VAL A 49 -2.92 0.19 1.87
N ALA A 50 -2.39 -0.87 2.46
CA ALA A 50 -1.09 -0.90 3.10
C ALA A 50 0.09 -0.62 2.18
N PHE A 51 -0.02 -1.09 0.93
CA PHE A 51 1.03 -1.01 -0.06
C PHE A 51 0.57 -0.20 -1.27
N PRO A 52 1.49 0.46 -1.99
CA PRO A 52 1.22 0.88 -3.35
C PRO A 52 0.87 -0.35 -4.21
N ILE A 53 -0.11 -0.20 -5.08
CA ILE A 53 -0.41 -1.19 -6.11
C ILE A 53 0.20 -0.69 -7.41
N TYR A 54 1.07 -1.51 -7.99
CA TYR A 54 1.68 -1.25 -9.28
C TYR A 54 0.85 -1.94 -10.36
N ILE A 55 0.61 -1.23 -11.45
CA ILE A 55 -0.25 -1.67 -12.55
C ILE A 55 0.55 -1.52 -13.83
N LYS A 56 1.07 -2.64 -14.34
CA LYS A 56 1.83 -2.67 -15.57
C LYS A 56 0.91 -2.99 -16.75
N ILE A 57 0.96 -2.17 -17.79
CA ILE A 57 0.07 -2.26 -18.95
C ILE A 57 0.92 -2.57 -20.19
N GLY A 58 0.76 -3.76 -20.78
CA GLY A 58 1.52 -4.13 -21.98
C GLY A 58 1.29 -5.56 -22.44
N GLY A 59 1.65 -5.86 -23.69
CA GLY A 59 1.59 -7.23 -24.22
C GLY A 59 0.21 -7.88 -24.27
N GLY A 60 -0.87 -7.08 -24.23
CA GLY A 60 -2.25 -7.57 -24.16
C GLY A 60 -2.76 -7.86 -22.74
N PHE A 61 -1.95 -7.63 -21.71
CA PHE A 61 -2.30 -7.90 -20.31
C PHE A 61 -2.13 -6.68 -19.41
N ILE A 62 -2.93 -6.63 -18.35
CA ILE A 62 -2.76 -5.73 -17.22
C ILE A 62 -2.32 -6.56 -16.03
N SER A 63 -1.12 -6.28 -15.53
CA SER A 63 -0.54 -6.95 -14.38
C SER A 63 -0.63 -6.04 -13.15
N LEU A 64 -1.41 -6.46 -12.16
CA LEU A 64 -1.47 -5.81 -10.85
C LEU A 64 -0.46 -6.51 -9.93
N PHE A 65 0.38 -5.75 -9.23
CA PHE A 65 1.31 -6.34 -8.28
C PHE A 65 1.61 -5.45 -7.08
N ILE A 66 2.00 -6.11 -5.99
CA ILE A 66 2.45 -5.50 -4.74
C ILE A 66 3.82 -6.10 -4.42
N ASP A 67 4.80 -5.25 -4.23
CA ASP A 67 6.05 -5.62 -3.56
C ASP A 67 5.80 -5.66 -2.05
N LEU A 68 6.04 -6.81 -1.42
CA LEU A 68 5.82 -7.01 0.01
C LEU A 68 7.00 -6.53 0.87
N GLY A 69 8.12 -6.11 0.26
CA GLY A 69 9.33 -5.68 0.95
C GLY A 69 10.05 -6.79 1.71
N ILE A 70 9.79 -8.05 1.34
CA ILE A 70 10.46 -9.22 1.91
C ILE A 70 11.60 -9.61 0.98
N GLU A 71 12.79 -9.07 1.24
CA GLU A 71 14.03 -9.34 0.50
C GLU A 71 14.54 -10.75 0.78
N THR A 72 14.78 -11.55 -0.26
CA THR A 72 15.26 -12.92 -0.06
C THR A 72 16.73 -13.14 -0.41
N ASP A 73 17.37 -12.24 -1.17
CA ASP A 73 18.76 -12.43 -1.58
C ASP A 73 19.74 -12.38 -0.40
N ALA A 74 19.53 -11.45 0.54
CA ALA A 74 20.36 -11.31 1.74
C ALA A 74 20.13 -12.40 2.82
N MET A 75 19.16 -13.31 2.62
CA MET A 75 18.84 -14.35 3.60
C MET A 75 19.81 -15.53 3.54
N ASP A 76 19.95 -16.25 4.66
CA ASP A 76 20.65 -17.53 4.61
C ASP A 76 19.90 -18.56 3.75
N VAL A 77 20.64 -19.51 3.18
CA VAL A 77 20.10 -20.50 2.23
C VAL A 77 18.94 -21.30 2.83
N LYS A 78 18.99 -21.62 4.13
CA LYS A 78 17.98 -22.46 4.77
C LYS A 78 16.67 -21.68 4.89
N ASP A 79 16.73 -20.42 5.30
CA ASP A 79 15.55 -19.58 5.46
C ASP A 79 14.96 -19.18 4.11
N ARG A 80 15.81 -18.81 3.13
CA ARG A 80 15.40 -18.58 1.74
C ARG A 80 14.66 -19.79 1.15
N MET A 81 15.18 -21.00 1.33
CA MET A 81 14.53 -22.22 0.86
C MET A 81 13.17 -22.50 1.52
N LYS A 82 12.99 -22.13 2.80
CA LYS A 82 11.68 -22.25 3.47
C LYS A 82 10.68 -21.29 2.82
N ILE A 83 11.08 -20.04 2.58
CA ILE A 83 10.23 -19.04 1.92
C ILE A 83 9.83 -19.52 0.54
N TYR A 84 10.78 -19.92 -0.31
CA TYR A 84 10.47 -20.35 -1.67
C TYR A 84 9.52 -21.55 -1.70
N LYS A 85 9.70 -22.51 -0.80
CA LYS A 85 8.78 -23.65 -0.67
C LYS A 85 7.38 -23.21 -0.24
N ALA A 86 7.26 -22.21 0.63
CA ALA A 86 5.97 -21.65 1.01
C ALA A 86 5.30 -20.92 -0.16
N LEU A 87 6.05 -20.07 -0.88
CA LEU A 87 5.57 -19.35 -2.06
C LEU A 87 5.04 -20.30 -3.15
N LEU A 88 5.80 -21.36 -3.46
CA LEU A 88 5.38 -22.37 -4.43
C LEU A 88 4.09 -23.09 -4.03
N LYS A 89 3.87 -23.33 -2.73
CA LYS A 89 2.61 -23.93 -2.24
C LYS A 89 1.44 -22.96 -2.38
N ILE A 90 1.65 -21.68 -2.09
CA ILE A 90 0.61 -20.64 -2.19
C ILE A 90 0.12 -20.50 -3.63
N ASN A 91 1.02 -20.59 -4.62
CA ASN A 91 0.65 -20.60 -6.05
C ASN A 91 -0.31 -21.74 -6.43
N GLY A 92 -0.37 -22.83 -5.67
CA GLY A 92 -1.32 -23.91 -5.88
C GLY A 92 -2.65 -23.76 -5.11
N GLN A 93 -2.81 -22.71 -4.30
CA GLN A 93 -3.94 -22.56 -3.38
C GLN A 93 -4.92 -21.45 -3.78
N LEU A 94 -4.44 -20.40 -4.44
CA LEU A 94 -5.25 -19.23 -4.77
C LEU A 94 -5.44 -19.12 -6.28
N ASN A 95 -6.69 -19.04 -6.73
CA ASN A 95 -7.00 -18.79 -8.14
C ASN A 95 -6.73 -17.32 -8.49
N LEU A 96 -6.33 -17.06 -9.74
CA LEU A 96 -6.02 -15.71 -10.29
C LEU A 96 -4.84 -14.98 -9.65
N PHE A 97 -4.38 -15.43 -8.49
CA PHE A 97 -3.27 -14.89 -7.74
C PHE A 97 -2.01 -15.73 -7.93
N LYS A 98 -0.87 -15.07 -8.01
CA LYS A 98 0.44 -15.71 -7.98
C LYS A 98 1.42 -14.91 -7.15
N VAL A 99 2.44 -15.59 -6.66
CA VAL A 99 3.64 -15.01 -6.07
C VAL A 99 4.84 -15.27 -6.96
N ALA A 100 5.74 -14.30 -6.97
CA ALA A 100 7.01 -14.33 -7.67
C ALA A 100 8.10 -13.66 -6.82
N LEU A 101 9.33 -13.77 -7.30
CA LEU A 101 10.44 -12.95 -6.86
C LEU A 101 10.67 -11.86 -7.91
N GLY A 102 10.86 -10.62 -7.48
CA GLY A 102 11.04 -9.47 -8.36
C GLY A 102 12.18 -8.56 -7.89
N GLY A 103 12.73 -7.79 -8.82
CA GLY A 103 13.84 -6.88 -8.54
C GLY A 103 15.19 -7.61 -8.45
N GLU A 104 16.25 -6.83 -8.20
CA GLU A 104 17.61 -7.34 -8.04
C GLU A 104 17.79 -8.04 -6.68
N GLU A 105 17.06 -7.61 -5.67
CA GLU A 105 17.09 -8.11 -4.28
C GLU A 105 16.21 -9.36 -4.05
N GLU A 106 15.61 -9.89 -5.12
CA GLU A 106 14.67 -11.02 -5.07
C GLU A 106 13.53 -10.81 -4.04
N ASN A 107 12.89 -9.65 -4.09
CA ASN A 107 11.77 -9.30 -3.22
C ASN A 107 10.54 -10.17 -3.52
N VAL A 108 9.81 -10.59 -2.49
CA VAL A 108 8.55 -11.31 -2.66
C VAL A 108 7.48 -10.38 -3.22
N VAL A 109 6.93 -10.73 -4.38
CA VAL A 109 5.91 -9.98 -5.09
C VAL A 109 4.62 -10.79 -5.18
N SER A 110 3.51 -10.18 -4.78
CA SER A 110 2.14 -10.65 -5.03
C SER A 110 1.63 -10.10 -6.35
N MET A 111 0.96 -10.91 -7.17
CA MET A 111 0.59 -10.51 -8.52
C MET A 111 -0.72 -11.15 -9.02
N VAL A 112 -1.45 -10.42 -9.86
CA VAL A 112 -2.61 -10.87 -10.64
C VAL A 112 -2.45 -10.37 -12.07
N ASP A 113 -2.73 -11.23 -13.07
CA ASP A 113 -2.72 -10.86 -14.48
C ASP A 113 -4.14 -10.89 -15.05
N LEU A 114 -4.46 -9.88 -15.85
CA LEU A 114 -5.77 -9.70 -16.47
C LEU A 114 -5.62 -9.59 -17.97
N ASP A 115 -6.40 -10.37 -18.71
CA ASP A 115 -6.49 -10.24 -20.16
C ASP A 115 -7.29 -8.98 -20.52
N MET A 116 -6.71 -8.13 -21.37
CA MET A 116 -7.34 -6.90 -21.82
C MET A 116 -8.56 -7.13 -22.72
N THR A 117 -8.74 -8.31 -23.33
CA THR A 117 -9.81 -8.47 -24.33
C THR A 117 -11.22 -8.31 -23.75
N SER A 118 -11.43 -8.73 -22.50
CA SER A 118 -12.73 -8.74 -21.83
C SER A 118 -12.80 -7.88 -20.57
N LEU A 119 -11.69 -7.27 -20.15
CA LEU A 119 -11.58 -6.62 -18.85
C LEU A 119 -12.63 -5.51 -18.60
N SER A 120 -13.52 -5.80 -17.66
CA SER A 120 -14.51 -4.92 -17.06
C SER A 120 -14.00 -4.26 -15.77
N LYS A 121 -14.74 -3.26 -15.27
CA LYS A 121 -14.44 -2.61 -13.98
C LYS A 121 -14.63 -3.57 -12.81
N GLU A 122 -15.60 -4.48 -12.91
CA GLU A 122 -15.91 -5.50 -11.91
C GLU A 122 -14.78 -6.53 -11.81
N GLU A 123 -14.34 -7.10 -12.94
CA GLU A 123 -13.18 -8.01 -12.96
C GLU A 123 -11.90 -7.33 -12.43
N PHE A 124 -11.71 -6.05 -12.71
CA PHE A 124 -10.60 -5.28 -12.16
C PHE A 124 -10.72 -5.12 -10.62
N ASN A 125 -11.92 -4.90 -10.10
CA ASN A 125 -12.17 -4.86 -8.66
C ASN A 125 -11.92 -6.21 -7.98
N ASP A 126 -12.35 -7.29 -8.59
CA ASP A 126 -12.14 -8.65 -8.09
C ASP A 126 -10.65 -8.98 -8.07
N ALA A 127 -9.90 -8.54 -9.09
CA ALA A 127 -8.46 -8.67 -9.16
C ALA A 127 -7.74 -7.89 -8.05
N LEU A 128 -8.14 -6.63 -7.79
CA LEU A 128 -7.63 -5.86 -6.65
C LEU A 128 -7.90 -6.56 -5.32
N THR A 129 -9.12 -7.11 -5.17
CA THR A 129 -9.52 -7.83 -3.96
C THR A 129 -8.70 -9.09 -3.76
N ALA A 130 -8.55 -9.90 -4.81
CA ALA A 130 -7.72 -11.10 -4.81
C ALA A 130 -6.25 -10.78 -4.50
N LEU A 131 -5.71 -9.69 -5.06
CA LEU A 131 -4.35 -9.24 -4.80
C LEU A 131 -4.13 -8.87 -3.33
N LEU A 132 -5.05 -8.12 -2.70
CA LEU A 132 -4.92 -7.72 -1.30
C LEU A 132 -5.07 -8.92 -0.34
N ILE A 133 -6.09 -9.76 -0.54
CA ILE A 133 -6.31 -10.96 0.29
C ILE A 133 -5.15 -11.95 0.12
N GLY A 134 -4.69 -12.15 -1.11
CA GLY A 134 -3.54 -13.00 -1.41
C GLY A 134 -2.27 -12.49 -0.76
N SER A 135 -2.02 -11.17 -0.82
CA SER A 135 -0.87 -10.55 -0.14
C SER A 135 -0.89 -10.76 1.37
N HIS A 136 -2.06 -10.59 2.00
CA HIS A 136 -2.21 -10.87 3.43
C HIS A 136 -1.95 -12.35 3.75
N THR A 137 -2.41 -13.26 2.89
CA THR A 137 -2.18 -14.71 3.03
C THR A 137 -0.70 -15.04 2.96
N VAL A 138 0.04 -14.42 2.04
CA VAL A 138 1.50 -14.58 1.92
C VAL A 138 2.21 -14.08 3.17
N ILE A 139 1.92 -12.85 3.61
CA ILE A 139 2.54 -12.25 4.79
C ILE A 139 2.35 -13.14 6.03
N SER A 140 1.11 -13.61 6.23
CA SER A 140 0.79 -14.50 7.36
C SER A 140 1.50 -15.85 7.25
N ALA A 141 1.50 -16.47 6.07
CA ALA A 141 2.14 -17.77 5.85
C ALA A 141 3.67 -17.73 6.03
N LEU A 142 4.29 -16.58 5.77
CA LEU A 142 5.73 -16.36 5.95
C LEU A 142 6.09 -15.89 7.37
N GLY A 143 5.11 -15.56 8.21
CA GLY A 143 5.33 -15.12 9.59
C GLY A 143 5.72 -13.63 9.73
N TYR A 144 5.44 -12.80 8.72
CA TYR A 144 5.79 -11.37 8.71
C TYR A 144 4.64 -10.45 9.15
N SER A 145 3.61 -11.00 9.81
CA SER A 145 2.42 -10.22 10.18
C SER A 145 2.73 -9.06 11.11
N GLU A 146 3.66 -9.21 12.07
CA GLU A 146 3.99 -8.13 13.01
C GLU A 146 4.79 -7.01 12.34
N GLU A 147 5.80 -7.36 11.54
CA GLU A 147 6.61 -6.45 10.75
C GLU A 147 5.72 -5.65 9.80
N PHE A 148 4.75 -6.33 9.18
CA PHE A 148 3.77 -5.70 8.32
C PHE A 148 2.87 -4.71 9.06
N GLN A 149 2.36 -5.06 10.25
CA GLN A 149 1.56 -4.14 11.07
C GLN A 149 2.38 -2.92 11.52
N LYS A 150 3.67 -3.11 11.83
CA LYS A 150 4.59 -2.00 12.15
C LYS A 150 4.80 -1.07 10.95
N ALA A 151 5.04 -1.62 9.76
CA ALA A 151 5.22 -0.83 8.54
C ALA A 151 3.94 -0.04 8.19
N LEU A 152 2.77 -0.66 8.37
CA LEU A 152 1.47 -0.02 8.24
C LEU A 152 1.31 1.20 9.16
N MET A 153 1.60 1.00 10.45
CA MET A 153 1.51 2.07 11.44
C MET A 153 2.50 3.20 11.12
N GLN A 154 3.73 2.88 10.73
CA GLN A 154 4.73 3.89 10.35
C GLN A 154 4.27 4.72 9.15
N ARG A 155 3.68 4.09 8.13
CA ARG A 155 3.12 4.82 6.98
C ARG A 155 1.98 5.73 7.40
N LEU A 156 1.09 5.26 8.28
CA LEU A 156 0.00 6.08 8.82
C LEU A 156 0.53 7.30 9.57
N LEU A 157 1.51 7.11 10.46
CA LEU A 157 2.17 8.20 11.19
C LEU A 157 2.85 9.19 10.23
N GLY A 158 3.47 8.71 9.15
CA GLY A 158 4.03 9.56 8.10
C GLY A 158 2.97 10.46 7.45
N MET A 159 1.81 9.89 7.08
CA MET A 159 0.69 10.64 6.52
C MET A 159 0.15 11.70 7.51
N ILE A 160 0.04 11.35 8.79
CA ILE A 160 -0.37 12.30 9.84
C ILE A 160 0.66 13.43 9.98
N SER A 161 1.95 13.09 10.06
CA SER A 161 3.02 14.08 10.19
C SER A 161 3.06 15.06 9.03
N GLU A 162 2.88 14.57 7.79
CA GLU A 162 2.83 15.43 6.60
C GLU A 162 1.63 16.39 6.64
N ARG A 163 0.47 15.93 7.12
CA ARG A 163 -0.71 16.78 7.31
C ARG A 163 -0.49 17.87 8.35
N LEU A 164 0.01 17.50 9.52
CA LEU A 164 0.32 18.46 10.57
C LEU A 164 1.35 19.50 10.10
N SER A 165 2.39 19.07 9.36
CA SER A 165 3.38 19.99 8.79
C SER A 165 2.82 20.97 7.75
N ARG A 166 1.71 20.62 7.11
CA ARG A 166 0.98 21.49 6.17
C ARG A 166 -0.01 22.44 6.86
N GLY A 167 -0.14 22.33 8.19
CA GLY A 167 -1.03 23.16 8.99
C GLY A 167 -2.44 22.59 9.21
N ASP A 168 -2.68 21.31 8.87
CA ASP A 168 -3.93 20.64 9.23
C ASP A 168 -4.10 20.65 10.76
N SER A 169 -5.30 20.97 11.25
CA SER A 169 -5.59 20.89 12.69
C SER A 169 -5.71 19.44 13.15
N ILE A 170 -5.57 19.18 14.46
CA ILE A 170 -5.83 17.85 15.04
C ILE A 170 -7.23 17.33 14.67
N GLU A 171 -8.21 18.22 14.60
CA GLU A 171 -9.59 17.88 14.20
C GLU A 171 -9.66 17.44 12.73
N ASP A 172 -8.87 18.05 11.85
CA ASP A 172 -8.78 17.68 10.43
C ASP A 172 -8.07 16.34 10.26
N VAL A 173 -7.03 16.08 11.07
CA VAL A 173 -6.39 14.77 11.12
C VAL A 173 -7.37 13.71 11.63
N LYS A 174 -8.18 14.00 12.66
CA LYS A 174 -9.22 13.07 13.14
C LYS A 174 -10.21 12.73 12.03
N LYS A 175 -10.72 13.73 11.30
CA LYS A 175 -11.60 13.51 10.15
C LYS A 175 -10.93 12.67 9.08
N PHE A 176 -9.64 12.85 8.84
CA PHE A 176 -8.87 12.01 7.92
C PHE A 176 -8.80 10.55 8.41
N LEU A 177 -8.45 10.32 9.68
CA LEU A 177 -8.37 8.96 10.25
C LEU A 177 -9.71 8.24 10.16
N VAL A 178 -10.79 8.89 10.59
CA VAL A 178 -12.11 8.26 10.61
C VAL A 178 -12.66 8.07 9.19
N ASN A 179 -12.66 9.12 8.38
CA ASN A 179 -13.38 9.07 7.09
C ASN A 179 -12.54 8.48 5.96
N LYS A 180 -11.24 8.78 5.91
CA LYS A 180 -10.34 8.38 4.81
C LYS A 180 -9.61 7.08 5.12
N VAL A 181 -9.09 6.92 6.34
CA VAL A 181 -8.41 5.67 6.76
C VAL A 181 -9.43 4.63 7.23
N GLY A 182 -10.60 5.05 7.71
CA GLY A 182 -11.64 4.12 8.20
C GLY A 182 -11.39 3.63 9.62
N MET A 183 -10.58 4.36 10.40
CA MET A 183 -10.29 4.08 11.80
C MET A 183 -11.54 4.34 12.67
N GLY A 184 -11.72 3.56 13.73
CA GLY A 184 -12.78 3.83 14.71
C GLY A 184 -12.58 5.18 15.39
N GLU A 185 -13.65 5.86 15.80
CA GLU A 185 -13.53 7.18 16.45
C GLU A 185 -12.70 7.10 17.74
N GLU A 186 -12.92 6.08 18.56
CA GLU A 186 -12.17 5.86 19.82
C GLU A 186 -10.69 5.59 19.54
N GLU A 187 -10.38 4.72 18.57
CA GLU A 187 -9.01 4.40 18.17
C GLU A 187 -8.27 5.64 17.60
N ALA A 188 -8.98 6.46 16.82
CA ALA A 188 -8.43 7.71 16.30
C ALA A 188 -8.14 8.70 17.44
N ASP A 189 -9.00 8.79 18.45
CA ASP A 189 -8.79 9.66 19.61
C ASP A 189 -7.59 9.21 20.45
N GLU A 190 -7.43 7.90 20.68
CA GLU A 190 -6.26 7.33 21.37
C GLU A 190 -4.97 7.63 20.62
N LEU A 191 -4.93 7.38 19.30
CA LEU A 191 -3.76 7.66 18.47
C LEU A 191 -3.38 9.15 18.47
N LEU A 192 -4.37 10.04 18.36
CA LEU A 192 -4.13 11.48 18.34
C LEU A 192 -3.63 12.00 19.69
N LYS A 193 -4.09 11.40 20.80
CA LYS A 193 -3.58 11.72 22.13
C LYS A 193 -2.09 11.38 22.24
N ASP A 194 -1.69 10.19 21.84
CA ASP A 194 -0.28 9.76 21.87
C ASP A 194 0.62 10.65 21.01
N ILE A 195 0.13 11.04 19.83
CA ILE A 195 0.83 11.96 18.93
C ILE A 195 0.98 13.34 19.59
N LYS A 196 -0.07 13.88 20.21
CA LYS A 196 -0.04 15.18 20.88
C LYS A 196 0.95 15.20 22.04
N GLU A 197 0.93 14.17 22.88
CA GLU A 197 1.90 14.03 23.99
C GLU A 197 3.35 13.97 23.48
N THR A 198 3.57 13.33 22.33
CA THR A 198 4.89 13.24 21.70
C THR A 198 5.36 14.59 21.15
N ILE A 199 4.47 15.37 20.52
CA ILE A 199 4.78 16.72 20.01
C ILE A 199 5.09 17.67 21.15
N GLU A 200 4.27 17.68 22.20
CA GLU A 200 4.46 18.56 23.37
C GLU A 200 5.79 18.28 24.09
N LYS A 201 6.18 17.01 24.21
CA LYS A 201 7.49 16.64 24.77
C LYS A 201 8.65 17.18 23.94
N LYS A 202 8.61 17.04 22.61
CA LYS A 202 9.66 17.54 21.71
C LYS A 202 9.81 19.06 21.77
N GLU A 203 8.69 19.78 21.79
CA GLU A 203 8.73 21.25 21.93
C GLU A 203 9.28 21.70 23.30
N GLY A 204 8.97 20.96 24.37
CA GLY A 204 9.53 21.19 25.70
C GLY A 204 11.06 21.04 25.73
N GLU A 205 11.56 19.94 25.15
CA GLU A 205 13.00 19.66 25.07
C GLU A 205 13.78 20.68 24.21
N GLU A 206 13.19 21.16 23.11
CA GLU A 206 13.80 22.21 22.28
C GLU A 206 13.86 23.57 22.98
N ARG A 207 12.84 23.91 23.78
CA ARG A 207 12.82 25.14 24.60
C ARG A 207 13.85 25.10 25.72
N GLU A 208 14.05 23.94 26.36
CA GLU A 208 15.10 23.78 27.38
C GLU A 208 16.50 23.88 26.78
N ARG A 209 16.73 23.29 25.59
CA ARG A 209 18.01 23.39 24.88
C ARG A 209 18.33 24.82 24.45
N THR A 210 17.37 25.55 23.88
CA THR A 210 17.59 26.95 23.47
C THR A 210 17.81 27.89 24.66
N SER A 211 17.19 27.61 25.80
CA SER A 211 17.42 28.35 27.06
C SER A 211 18.86 28.18 27.58
N HIS A 212 19.46 27.00 27.43
CA HIS A 212 20.86 26.72 27.85
C HIS A 212 21.95 27.40 26.99
N TYR A 213 21.64 27.86 25.78
CA TYR A 213 22.60 28.56 24.90
C TYR A 213 22.55 30.09 25.03
N ILE A 214 21.60 30.64 25.79
CA ILE A 214 21.40 32.10 25.96
C ILE A 214 21.84 32.57 27.37
N SER A 215 22.31 31.66 28.23
CA SER A 215 22.91 31.93 29.56
C SER A 215 24.42 31.83 29.54
#